data_AF-A0A2L2NVK9-F1
#
_entry.id   AF-A0A2L2NVK9-F1
#
_cell.length_a   1.000
_cell.length_b   1.000
_cell.length_c   1.000
_cell.angle_alpha   90.00
_cell.angle_beta   90.00
_cell.angle_gamma   90.00
#
_symmetry.space_group_name_H-M   'P 1'
#
loop_
_entity.id
_entity.type
_entity.pdbx_description
1 polymer ?
#
loop_
_entity_poly.entity_id
_entity_poly.type
_entity_poly.pdbx_seq_one_letter_code
_entity_poly.pdbx_strand_id
1 'polypeptide(L)'
;MSLLITTLITFVTFYSYLLIIRVLLTWFPTINWYNQPFAALAQITDPYLNLFRSIIPPLGGIDFSPLLAFLALNVVTGLLSAIPSNLPL
;
A
#
# COMPACT_ATOMS: atom_id res chain seq x y z
N MET A 1 24.47 8.78 -7.30
CA MET A 1 24.04 7.49 -6.69
C MET A 1 22.94 7.69 -5.65
N SER A 2 23.06 8.66 -4.73
CA SER A 2 21.99 9.03 -3.79
C SER A 2 20.66 9.42 -4.46
N LEU A 3 20.71 10.26 -5.50
CA LEU A 3 19.52 10.74 -6.22
C LEU A 3 18.68 9.63 -6.87
N LEU A 4 19.36 8.60 -7.40
CA LEU A 4 18.71 7.44 -8.04
C LEU A 4 18.02 6.56 -6.99
N ILE A 5 18.64 6.41 -5.82
CA ILE A 5 18.08 5.67 -4.69
C ILE A 5 16.87 6.41 -4.11
N THR A 6 16.98 7.72 -3.88
CA THR A 6 15.87 8.52 -3.33
C THR A 6 14.66 8.54 -4.26
N THR A 7 14.86 8.67 -5.57
CA THR A 7 13.75 8.66 -6.54
C THR A 7 13.02 7.32 -6.58
N LEU A 8 13.74 6.20 -6.52
CA LEU A 8 13.13 4.86 -6.38
C LEU A 8 12.34 4.71 -5.09
N ILE A 9 12.90 5.13 -3.96
CA ILE A 9 12.22 5.06 -2.65
C ILE A 9 10.93 5.89 -2.67
N THR A 10 10.98 7.12 -3.22
CA THR A 10 9.81 7.98 -3.34
C THR A 10 8.74 7.36 -4.25
N PHE A 11 9.14 6.74 -5.37
CA PHE A 11 8.22 6.05 -6.26
C PHE A 11 7.49 4.89 -5.57
N VAL A 12 8.23 4.03 -4.87
CA VAL A 12 7.65 2.91 -4.10
C VAL A 12 6.72 3.42 -3.00
N THR A 13 7.11 4.49 -2.31
CA THR A 13 6.29 5.12 -1.27
C THR A 13 4.99 5.67 -1.84
N PHE A 14 5.06 6.37 -2.98
CA PHE A 14 3.88 6.87 -3.68
C PHE A 14 2.95 5.73 -4.14
N TYR A 15 3.52 4.68 -4.71
CA TYR A 15 2.76 3.50 -5.14
C TYR A 15 2.07 2.79 -3.95
N SER A 16 2.73 2.74 -2.78
CA SER A 16 2.14 2.25 -1.54
C SER A 16 0.90 3.06 -1.13
N TYR A 17 0.96 4.39 -1.22
CA TYR A 17 -0.22 5.24 -0.98
C TYR A 17 -1.36 4.95 -1.97
N LEU A 18 -1.06 4.71 -3.25
CA LEU A 18 -2.10 4.33 -4.23
C LEU A 18 -2.77 3.01 -3.87
N LEU A 19 -2.01 2.01 -3.40
CA LEU A 19 -2.58 0.75 -2.93
C LEU A 19 -3.45 0.95 -1.70
N ILE A 20 -3.02 1.79 -0.74
CA ILE A 20 -3.84 2.13 0.44
C ILE A 20 -5.15 2.77 -0.01
N ILE A 21 -5.12 3.74 -0.93
CA ILE A 21 -6.31 4.38 -1.48
C ILE A 21 -7.20 3.36 -2.20
N ARG A 22 -6.64 2.52 -3.07
CA ARG A 22 -7.37 1.44 -3.79
C ARG A 22 -8.15 0.59 -2.81
N VAL A 23 -7.51 0.18 -1.73
CA VAL A 23 -8.08 -0.68 -0.70
C VAL A 23 -9.14 0.05 0.12
N LEU A 24 -8.88 1.27 0.59
CA LEU A 24 -9.88 2.07 1.30
C LEU A 24 -11.13 2.30 0.44
N LEU A 25 -10.96 2.51 -0.86
CA LEU A 25 -12.05 2.67 -1.81
C LEU A 25 -12.83 1.38 -2.04
N THR A 26 -12.22 0.19 -1.93
CA THR A 26 -12.95 -1.09 -2.04
C THR A 26 -13.96 -1.31 -0.90
N TRP A 27 -13.78 -0.63 0.23
CA TRP A 27 -14.73 -0.66 1.33
C TRP A 27 -16.02 0.12 1.04
N PHE A 28 -16.01 0.96 0.00
CA PHE A 28 -17.18 1.70 -0.44
C PHE A 28 -17.82 0.98 -1.64
N PRO A 29 -18.92 0.21 -1.45
CA PRO A 29 -19.57 -0.55 -2.53
C PRO A 29 -20.21 0.36 -3.59
N THR A 30 -20.33 1.65 -3.33
CA THR A 30 -20.83 2.68 -4.27
C THR A 30 -19.80 3.13 -5.31
N ILE A 31 -18.52 2.77 -5.15
CA ILE A 31 -17.46 3.17 -6.09
C ILE A 31 -17.52 2.32 -7.36
N ASN A 32 -17.69 3.00 -8.50
CA ASN A 32 -17.66 2.35 -9.80
C ASN A 32 -16.23 2.31 -10.35
N TRP A 33 -15.62 1.12 -10.31
CA TRP A 33 -14.26 0.85 -10.78
C TRP A 33 -14.07 0.92 -12.30
N TYR A 34 -15.15 1.05 -13.06
CA TYR A 34 -15.10 1.23 -14.52
C TYR A 34 -15.07 2.70 -14.93
N ASN A 35 -15.36 3.62 -13.99
CA ASN A 35 -15.33 5.06 -14.25
C ASN A 35 -14.00 5.69 -13.83
N GLN A 36 -13.56 6.70 -14.58
CA GLN A 36 -12.43 7.54 -14.19
C GLN A 36 -12.80 8.38 -12.95
N PRO A 37 -11.86 8.61 -12.01
CA PRO A 37 -10.44 8.22 -12.03
C PRO A 37 -10.15 6.81 -11.49
N PHE A 38 -11.15 6.09 -11.00
CA PHE A 38 -10.99 4.80 -10.31
C PHE A 38 -10.53 3.68 -11.25
N ALA A 39 -10.94 3.72 -12.51
CA ALA A 39 -10.48 2.80 -13.55
C ALA A 39 -8.97 2.87 -13.77
N ALA A 40 -8.38 4.07 -13.80
CA ALA A 40 -6.93 4.22 -13.91
C ALA A 40 -6.21 3.70 -12.67
N LEU A 41 -6.75 3.98 -11.47
CA LEU A 41 -6.20 3.46 -10.22
C LEU A 41 -6.21 1.92 -10.19
N ALA A 42 -7.32 1.30 -10.60
CA ALA A 42 -7.44 -0.14 -10.72
C ALA A 42 -6.42 -0.70 -11.71
N GLN A 43 -6.32 -0.15 -12.93
CA GLN A 43 -5.34 -0.62 -13.92
C GLN A 43 -3.89 -0.57 -13.44
N ILE A 44 -3.52 0.43 -12.64
CA ILE A 44 -2.17 0.59 -12.09
C ILE A 44 -1.92 -0.39 -10.93
N THR A 45 -2.92 -0.60 -10.08
CA THR A 45 -2.77 -1.40 -8.84
C THR A 45 -3.10 -2.87 -9.02
N ASP A 46 -3.94 -3.23 -9.99
CA ASP A 46 -4.43 -4.59 -10.24
C ASP A 46 -3.32 -5.59 -10.60
N PRO A 47 -2.31 -5.29 -11.44
CA PRO A 47 -1.23 -6.24 -11.73
C PRO A 47 -0.48 -6.66 -10.47
N TYR A 48 -0.23 -5.72 -9.56
CA TYR A 48 0.39 -5.99 -8.28
C TYR A 48 -0.55 -6.77 -7.37
N LEU A 49 -1.79 -6.30 -7.19
CA LEU A 49 -2.77 -6.96 -6.32
C LEU A 49 -3.09 -8.38 -6.80
N ASN A 50 -3.19 -8.63 -8.10
CA ASN A 50 -3.43 -9.96 -8.67
C ASN A 50 -2.30 -10.94 -8.36
N LEU A 51 -1.05 -10.46 -8.26
CA LEU A 51 0.10 -11.26 -7.87
C LEU A 51 -0.03 -11.72 -6.40
N PHE A 52 -0.55 -10.87 -5.52
CA PHE A 52 -0.78 -11.20 -4.11
C PHE A 52 -2.12 -11.90 -3.84
N ARG A 53 -3.14 -11.72 -4.68
CA ARG A 53 -4.44 -12.42 -4.61
C ARG A 53 -4.30 -13.92 -4.78
N SER A 54 -3.24 -14.38 -5.46
CA SER A 54 -2.91 -15.80 -5.54
C SER A 54 -2.45 -16.39 -4.20
N ILE A 55 -1.99 -15.55 -3.27
CA ILE A 55 -1.51 -15.97 -1.94
C ILE A 55 -2.63 -15.78 -0.90
N ILE A 56 -3.36 -14.66 -0.99
CA ILE A 56 -4.46 -14.34 -0.08
C ILE A 56 -5.70 -14.01 -0.93
N PRO A 57 -6.62 -14.97 -1.13
CA PRO A 57 -7.85 -14.71 -1.84
C PRO A 57 -8.70 -13.66 -1.10
N PRO A 58 -9.38 -12.75 -1.82
CA PRO A 58 -10.26 -11.77 -1.20
C PRO A 58 -11.44 -12.47 -0.53
N LEU A 59 -11.53 -12.39 0.79
CA LEU A 59 -12.62 -12.99 1.56
C LEU A 59 -13.84 -12.05 1.52
N GLY A 60 -14.88 -12.43 0.78
CA GLY A 60 -16.18 -11.75 0.82
C GLY A 60 -16.24 -10.38 0.12
N GLY A 61 -15.35 -10.11 -0.84
CA GLY A 61 -15.34 -8.84 -1.59
C GLY A 61 -14.75 -7.66 -0.81
N ILE A 62 -14.27 -7.89 0.42
CA ILE A 62 -13.57 -6.92 1.25
C ILE A 62 -12.07 -7.28 1.21
N ASP A 63 -11.25 -6.37 0.68
CA ASP A 63 -9.80 -6.53 0.69
C ASP A 63 -9.30 -6.34 2.14
N PHE A 64 -8.64 -7.37 2.70
CA PHE A 64 -8.03 -7.39 4.05
C PHE A 64 -6.61 -6.79 4.10
N SER A 65 -6.14 -6.28 2.97
CA SER A 65 -4.91 -5.51 2.86
C SER A 65 -4.80 -4.26 3.75
N PRO A 66 -5.87 -3.56 4.21
CA PRO A 66 -5.69 -2.44 5.13
C PRO A 66 -5.37 -2.92 6.55
N LEU A 67 -5.79 -4.15 6.94
CA LEU A 67 -5.33 -4.79 8.17
C LEU A 67 -3.82 -5.07 8.10
N LEU A 68 -3.34 -5.56 6.94
CA LEU A 68 -1.92 -5.77 6.70
C LEU A 68 -1.13 -4.44 6.65
N ALA A 69 -1.74 -3.38 6.10
CA ALA A 69 -1.15 -2.04 6.05
C ALA A 69 -1.02 -1.42 7.45
N PHE A 70 -2.05 -1.54 8.30
CA PHE A 70 -1.97 -1.13 9.70
C PHE A 70 -0.96 -1.97 10.50
N LEU A 71 -0.87 -3.27 10.22
CA LEU A 71 0.13 -4.15 10.83
C LEU A 71 1.56 -3.73 10.42
N ALA A 72 1.78 -3.50 9.13
CA ALA A 72 3.07 -3.08 8.59
C ALA A 72 3.48 -1.69 9.12
N LEU A 73 2.54 -0.74 9.18
CA LEU A 73 2.78 0.58 9.78
C LEU A 73 3.16 0.48 11.26
N ASN A 74 2.44 -0.33 12.03
CA ASN A 74 2.78 -0.55 13.46
C ASN A 74 4.16 -1.19 13.62
N VAL A 75 4.52 -2.17 12.78
CA VAL A 75 5.85 -2.79 12.80
C VAL A 75 6.93 -1.77 12.46
N VAL A 76 6.73 -0.95 11.43
CA VAL A 76 7.70 0.09 11.05
C VAL A 76 7.84 1.14 12.14
N THR A 77 6.74 1.63 12.73
CA THR A 77 6.77 2.60 13.83
C THR A 77 7.43 2.03 15.08
N GLY A 78 7.18 0.75 15.40
CA GLY A 78 7.81 0.05 16.52
C GLY A 78 9.31 -0.18 16.30
N LEU A 79 9.73 -0.54 15.09
CA LEU A 79 11.15 -0.67 14.75
C LEU A 79 11.87 0.69 14.79
N LEU A 80 11.21 1.75 14.34
CA LEU A 80 11.78 3.09 14.33
C LEU A 80 11.87 3.71 15.73
N SER A 81 10.90 3.46 16.60
CA SER A 81 10.94 3.88 18.01
C SER A 81 11.87 3.03 18.87
N ALA A 82 12.17 1.80 18.43
CA ALA A 82 13.17 0.93 19.04
C ALA A 82 14.61 1.33 18.69
N ILE A 83 14.83 2.17 17.67
CA ILE A 83 16.14 2.79 17.43
C ILE A 83 16.32 3.89 18.48
N PRO A 84 17.27 3.76 19.42
CA PRO A 84 17.54 4.81 20.39
C PRO A 84 18.04 6.05 19.65
N SER A 85 17.31 7.16 19.71
CA SER A 85 17.71 8.45 19.11
C SER A 85 18.89 9.12 19.82
N ASN A 86 19.61 8.37 20.65
CA ASN A 86 20.66 8.81 21.57
C ASN A 86 21.94 7.98 21.41
N LEU A 87 22.20 7.42 20.22
CA LEU A 87 23.49 6.80 19.90
C LEU A 87 24.51 7.89 19.53
N PRO A 88 25.58 8.09 20.31
CA PRO A 88 26.70 8.95 19.93
C PRO A 88 27.66 8.15 19.04
N LEU A 89 27.49 8.25 17.72
CA LEU A 89 28.55 8.00 16.74
C LEU A 89 28.38 8.95 15.54
#